data_AF-A0A5B1CCU5-F1
#
_entry.id   AF-A0A5B1CCU5-F1
#
_cell.length_a   1.000
_cell.length_b   1.000
_cell.length_c   1.000
_cell.angle_alpha   90.00
_cell.angle_beta   90.00
_cell.angle_gamma   90.00
#
_symmetry.space_group_name_H-M   'P 1'
#
loop_
_entity.id
_entity.type
_entity.pdbx_description
1 polymer ?
#
loop_
_entity_poly.entity_id
_entity_poly.type
_entity_poly.pdbx_seq_one_letter_code
_entity_poly.pdbx_strand_id
1 'polypeptide(L)'
;MTDPNRHNCVNIHHHYRDDTVVLLPHVSFLNGGSAFGDGAILPRSDANLIGDAILRMLDHSATADTRPLVERRTAAMERSRRGFELTFDEQCPSFDIPDNWGRIYERYPVIILDPRVSARYFAQAIITDCTESKLLAFEHLQLPRKGHAIYSTAHSEIIDRSTGPASVGKIVSDRLHTWRPKRGFLARLVG
;
A
#
# COMPACT_ATOMS: atom_id res chain seq x y z
N MET A 1 8.65 22.98 2.35
CA MET A 1 7.21 22.71 2.58
C MET A 1 6.93 21.34 2.02
N THR A 2 6.36 20.44 2.81
CA THR A 2 5.85 19.13 2.34
C THR A 2 4.59 19.35 1.48
N ASP A 3 4.49 18.66 0.34
CA ASP A 3 3.32 18.68 -0.52
C ASP A 3 2.08 18.22 0.28
N PRO A 4 1.00 19.02 0.38
CA PRO A 4 -0.19 18.68 1.16
C PRO A 4 -0.92 17.44 0.64
N ASN A 5 -0.64 17.00 -0.58
CA ASN A 5 -1.21 15.79 -1.17
C ASN A 5 -0.30 14.57 -1.03
N ARG A 6 0.85 14.71 -0.35
CA ARG A 6 1.77 13.60 -0.10
C ARG A 6 1.23 12.73 1.03
N HIS A 7 1.13 11.44 0.76
CA HIS A 7 0.79 10.42 1.72
C HIS A 7 1.91 9.37 1.76
N ASN A 8 2.51 9.20 2.94
CA ASN A 8 3.45 8.11 3.18
C ASN A 8 2.63 6.88 3.57
N CYS A 9 2.78 5.80 2.81
CA CYS A 9 1.88 4.68 2.89
C CYS A 9 2.66 3.36 2.96
N VAL A 10 2.07 2.36 3.62
CA VAL A 10 2.51 0.97 3.52
C VAL A 10 1.33 0.15 3.06
N ASN A 11 1.48 -0.51 1.91
CA ASN A 11 0.54 -1.54 1.47
C ASN A 11 0.80 -2.80 2.28
N ILE A 12 -0.26 -3.38 2.82
CA ILE A 12 -0.19 -4.53 3.72
C ILE A 12 -0.99 -5.67 3.11
N HIS A 13 -0.33 -6.80 2.87
CA HIS A 13 -0.96 -8.01 2.34
C HIS A 13 -0.79 -9.14 3.34
N HIS A 14 -1.87 -9.60 3.96
CA HIS A 14 -1.87 -10.76 4.86
C HIS A 14 -2.31 -12.00 4.11
N HIS A 15 -1.40 -12.98 3.98
CA HIS A 15 -1.66 -14.22 3.26
C HIS A 15 -2.45 -15.20 4.14
N TYR A 16 -3.61 -15.66 3.65
CA TYR A 16 -4.58 -16.43 4.44
C TYR A 16 -4.10 -17.83 4.86
N ARG A 17 -3.14 -18.43 4.15
CA ARG A 17 -2.68 -19.81 4.41
C ARG A 17 -1.35 -19.86 5.12
N ASP A 18 -0.40 -19.07 4.64
CA ASP A 18 0.98 -19.07 5.15
C ASP A 18 1.12 -18.28 6.46
N ASP A 19 0.07 -17.56 6.85
CA ASP A 19 0.02 -16.68 8.02
C ASP A 19 1.17 -15.66 8.06
N THR A 20 1.50 -15.11 6.89
CA THR A 20 2.54 -14.11 6.69
C THR A 20 1.94 -12.77 6.30
N VAL A 21 2.57 -11.69 6.76
CA VAL A 21 2.27 -10.31 6.37
C VAL A 21 3.38 -9.80 5.46
N VAL A 22 3.00 -9.32 4.30
CA VAL A 22 3.89 -8.64 3.34
C VAL A 22 3.64 -7.14 3.44
N LEU A 23 4.70 -6.36 3.66
CA LEU A 23 4.69 -4.91 3.81
C LEU A 23 5.44 -4.27 2.64
N LEU A 24 4.79 -3.34 1.94
CA LEU A 24 5.34 -2.68 0.76
C LEU A 24 5.21 -1.15 0.91
N PRO A 25 6.31 -0.44 1.21
CA PRO A 25 6.30 1.00 1.39
C PRO A 25 6.15 1.77 0.06
N HIS A 26 5.33 2.80 0.04
CA HIS A 26 5.20 3.67 -1.12
C HIS A 26 4.85 5.09 -0.71
N VAL A 27 5.13 6.04 -1.59
CA VAL A 27 4.71 7.42 -1.45
C VAL A 27 3.62 7.70 -2.48
N SER A 28 2.45 8.07 -2.00
CA SER A 28 1.34 8.56 -2.82
C SER A 28 1.36 10.08 -2.85
N PHE A 29 1.00 10.69 -3.97
CA PHE A 29 0.95 12.13 -4.18
C PHE A 29 -0.16 12.49 -5.18
N LEU A 30 -0.37 13.78 -5.44
CA LEU A 30 -1.44 14.22 -6.33
C LEU A 30 -1.32 13.50 -7.71
N ASN A 31 -2.36 12.74 -8.02
CA ASN A 31 -2.52 11.94 -9.24
C ASN A 31 -1.63 10.69 -9.38
N GLY A 32 -0.91 10.21 -8.37
CA GLY A 32 -0.11 8.99 -8.53
C GLY A 32 0.50 8.45 -7.25
N GLY A 33 1.27 7.37 -7.39
CA GLY A 33 2.07 6.82 -6.29
C GLY A 33 3.26 6.03 -6.82
N SER A 34 4.30 5.92 -5.99
CA SER A 34 5.56 5.30 -6.38
C SER A 34 6.10 4.44 -5.22
N ALA A 35 6.52 3.22 -5.55
CA ALA A 35 7.24 2.34 -4.63
C ALA A 35 8.47 3.05 -4.07
N PHE A 36 8.73 2.91 -2.76
CA PHE A 36 9.89 3.56 -2.14
C PHE A 36 10.44 2.75 -0.97
N GLY A 37 11.69 2.29 -1.10
CA GLY A 37 12.38 1.52 -0.06
C GLY A 37 12.00 0.04 0.00
N ASP A 38 12.74 -0.72 0.80
CA ASP A 38 12.63 -2.17 0.84
C ASP A 38 11.29 -2.66 1.40
N GLY A 39 10.71 -3.67 0.74
CA GLY A 39 9.59 -4.43 1.30
C GLY A 39 10.02 -5.41 2.39
N ALA A 40 9.06 -5.93 3.17
CA ALA A 40 9.31 -6.94 4.21
C ALA A 40 8.29 -8.08 4.16
N ILE A 41 8.71 -9.29 4.54
CA ILE A 41 7.84 -10.45 4.74
C ILE A 41 8.04 -10.92 6.18
N LEU A 42 6.99 -10.85 6.99
CA LEU A 42 7.04 -11.12 8.42
C LEU A 42 5.99 -12.17 8.80
N PRO A 43 6.27 -13.03 9.79
CA PRO A 43 5.24 -13.90 10.35
C PRO A 43 4.18 -13.06 11.08
N ARG A 44 2.90 -13.38 10.89
CA ARG A 44 1.78 -12.62 11.51
C ARG A 44 1.91 -12.55 13.04
N SER A 45 2.45 -13.59 13.66
CA SER A 45 2.61 -13.69 15.12
C SER A 45 3.57 -12.67 15.71
N ASP A 46 4.46 -12.07 14.91
CA ASP A 46 5.45 -11.11 15.39
C ASP A 46 4.93 -9.67 15.31
N ALA A 47 3.95 -9.36 16.15
CA ALA A 47 3.30 -8.06 16.20
C ALA A 47 4.29 -6.91 16.44
N ASN A 48 5.33 -7.12 17.25
CA ASN A 48 6.31 -6.07 17.51
C ASN A 48 7.14 -5.75 16.27
N LEU A 49 7.64 -6.77 15.56
CA LEU A 49 8.42 -6.57 14.35
C LEU A 49 7.57 -5.98 13.21
N ILE A 50 6.31 -6.40 13.09
CA ILE A 50 5.36 -5.80 12.12
C ILE A 50 5.20 -4.31 12.38
N GLY A 51 4.93 -3.92 13.63
CA GLY A 51 4.76 -2.51 13.97
C GLY A 51 6.03 -1.69 13.77
N ASP A 52 7.19 -2.22 14.18
CA ASP A 52 8.48 -1.52 14.00
C ASP A 52 8.79 -1.33 12.50
N ALA A 53 8.58 -2.37 11.69
CA ALA A 53 8.76 -2.29 10.25
C ALA A 53 7.85 -1.23 9.61
N ILE A 54 6.55 -1.22 9.95
CA ILE A 54 5.59 -0.23 9.44
C ILE A 54 6.04 1.19 9.79
N LEU A 55 6.38 1.44 11.06
CA LEU A 55 6.75 2.79 11.50
C LEU A 55 8.04 3.27 10.82
N ARG A 56 9.05 2.41 10.71
CA ARG A 56 10.29 2.73 10.00
C ARG A 56 10.07 2.95 8.51
N MET A 57 9.23 2.14 7.88
CA MET A 57 8.86 2.30 6.47
C MET A 57 8.17 3.63 6.20
N LEU A 58 7.26 4.05 7.09
CA LEU A 58 6.60 5.35 7.01
C LEU A 58 7.61 6.50 7.23
N ASP A 59 8.48 6.40 8.23
CA ASP A 59 9.53 7.39 8.48
C ASP A 59 10.50 7.52 7.30
N HIS A 60 10.89 6.39 6.71
CA HIS A 60 11.76 6.38 5.53
C HIS A 60 11.04 6.98 4.32
N SER A 61 9.78 6.61 4.12
CA SER A 61 8.93 7.19 3.08
C SER A 61 8.78 8.71 3.24
N ALA A 62 8.79 9.23 4.47
CA ALA A 62 8.73 10.66 4.78
C ALA A 62 10.00 11.43 4.40
N THR A 63 11.16 10.78 4.34
CA THR A 63 12.43 11.41 3.93
C THR A 63 12.67 11.37 2.42
N ALA A 64 11.87 10.62 1.66
CA ALA A 64 11.95 10.56 0.20
C ALA A 64 11.82 11.95 -0.45
N ASP A 65 12.75 12.32 -1.32
CA ASP A 65 12.61 13.52 -2.17
C ASP A 65 11.74 13.19 -3.39
N THR A 66 10.45 13.54 -3.31
CA THR A 66 9.47 13.29 -4.37
C THR A 66 9.45 14.36 -5.45
N ARG A 67 10.17 15.49 -5.27
CA ARG A 67 10.12 16.62 -6.22
C ARG A 67 10.44 16.21 -7.67
N PRO A 68 11.47 15.39 -7.94
CA PRO A 68 11.77 14.96 -9.31
C PRO A 68 10.64 14.14 -9.96
N LEU A 69 9.82 13.42 -9.18
CA LEU A 69 8.66 12.68 -9.69
C LEU A 69 7.49 13.62 -9.99
N VAL A 70 7.25 14.58 -9.09
CA VAL A 70 6.20 15.60 -9.26
C VAL A 70 6.50 16.47 -10.48
N GLU A 71 7.74 16.89 -10.68
CA GLU A 71 8.19 17.67 -11.84
C GLU A 71 8.02 16.88 -13.14
N ARG A 72 8.49 15.63 -13.19
CA ARG A 72 8.32 14.74 -14.35
C ARG A 72 6.85 14.54 -14.70
N ARG A 73 5.99 14.30 -13.70
CA ARG A 73 4.55 14.12 -13.90
C ARG A 73 3.87 15.40 -14.36
N THR A 74 4.24 16.55 -13.79
CA THR A 74 3.70 17.85 -14.18
C THR A 74 4.03 18.16 -15.64
N ALA A 75 5.29 17.95 -16.05
CA ALA A 75 5.72 18.12 -17.42
C ALA A 75 5.00 17.15 -18.39
N ALA A 76 4.84 15.88 -18.01
CA ALA A 76 4.06 14.91 -18.78
C ALA A 76 2.60 15.36 -18.93
N MET A 77 1.98 15.86 -17.87
CA MET A 77 0.58 16.31 -17.92
C MET A 77 0.38 17.56 -18.77
N GLU A 78 1.33 18.49 -18.76
CA GLU A 78 1.33 19.63 -19.69
C GLU A 78 1.45 19.19 -21.14
N ARG A 79 2.28 18.19 -21.43
CA ARG A 79 2.39 17.60 -22.77
C ARG A 79 1.10 16.91 -23.19
N SER A 80 0.49 16.11 -22.31
CA SER A 80 -0.80 15.47 -22.61
C SER A 80 -1.89 16.50 -22.95
N ARG A 81 -1.97 17.62 -22.22
CA ARG A 81 -2.90 18.72 -22.53
C ARG A 81 -2.68 19.34 -23.91
N ARG A 82 -1.48 19.24 -24.47
CA ARG A 82 -1.14 19.70 -25.84
C ARG A 82 -1.40 18.62 -26.90
N GLY A 83 -2.01 17.49 -26.53
CA GLY A 83 -2.39 16.42 -27.45
C GLY A 83 -1.30 15.39 -27.73
N PHE A 84 -0.19 15.40 -26.96
CA PHE A 84 0.82 14.36 -27.08
C PHE A 84 0.38 13.09 -26.35
N GLU A 85 0.62 11.93 -26.98
CA GLU A 85 0.51 10.64 -26.32
C GLU A 85 1.63 10.51 -25.28
N LEU A 86 1.29 10.01 -24.09
CA LEU A 86 2.24 9.79 -23.01
C LEU A 86 2.59 8.30 -22.93
N THR A 87 3.87 8.00 -22.78
CA THR A 87 4.33 6.65 -22.42
C THR A 87 3.85 6.27 -21.02
N PHE A 88 3.85 4.98 -20.70
CA PHE A 88 3.48 4.49 -19.38
C PHE A 88 4.31 5.15 -18.26
N ASP A 89 5.63 5.26 -18.44
CA ASP A 89 6.54 5.83 -17.44
C ASP A 89 6.31 7.32 -17.20
N GLU A 90 5.86 8.05 -18.23
CA GLU A 90 5.46 9.45 -18.10
C GLU A 90 4.13 9.60 -17.36
N GLN A 91 3.22 8.66 -17.55
CA GLN A 91 1.93 8.61 -16.84
C GLN A 91 2.08 8.12 -15.39
N CYS A 92 3.10 7.32 -15.11
CA CYS A 92 3.32 6.64 -13.84
C CYS A 92 4.79 6.69 -13.43
N PRO A 93 5.37 7.88 -13.20
CA PRO A 93 6.78 7.98 -12.82
C PRO A 93 6.99 7.31 -11.46
N SER A 94 8.01 6.45 -11.39
CA SER A 94 8.40 5.75 -10.16
C SER A 94 9.80 6.13 -9.73
N PHE A 95 10.12 5.87 -8.46
CA PHE A 95 11.50 5.65 -8.06
C PHE A 95 12.01 4.36 -8.72
N ASP A 96 13.32 4.13 -8.73
CA ASP A 96 13.86 2.81 -9.07
C ASP A 96 13.18 1.78 -8.17
N ILE A 97 12.62 0.73 -8.77
CA ILE A 97 11.95 -0.33 -8.01
C ILE A 97 13.03 -0.94 -7.11
N PRO A 98 12.84 -0.99 -5.78
CA PRO A 98 13.80 -1.62 -4.89
C PRO A 98 13.99 -3.08 -5.32
N ASP A 99 15.24 -3.54 -5.46
CA ASP A 99 15.57 -4.88 -5.97
C ASP A 99 14.83 -6.00 -5.22
N ASN A 100 14.52 -5.79 -3.94
CA ASN A 100 13.85 -6.79 -3.13
C ASN A 100 12.34 -6.92 -3.43
N TRP A 101 11.70 -5.94 -4.08
CA TRP A 101 10.30 -6.04 -4.50
C TRP A 101 10.13 -7.13 -5.56
N GLY A 102 11.04 -7.20 -6.53
CA GLY A 102 11.06 -8.26 -7.53
C GLY A 102 11.09 -9.64 -6.88
N ARG A 103 11.97 -9.84 -5.88
CA ARG A 103 12.06 -11.10 -5.12
C ARG A 103 10.82 -11.40 -4.30
N ILE A 104 10.18 -10.37 -3.72
CA ILE A 104 8.90 -10.54 -3.01
C ILE A 104 7.82 -10.99 -4.00
N TYR A 105 7.75 -10.40 -5.18
CA TYR A 105 6.80 -10.77 -6.21
C TYR A 105 7.11 -12.14 -6.83
N GLU A 106 8.36 -12.58 -6.92
CA GLU A 106 8.69 -13.97 -7.28
C GLU A 106 8.14 -14.97 -6.25
N ARG A 107 8.22 -14.65 -4.96
CA ARG A 107 7.69 -15.49 -3.88
C ARG A 107 6.16 -15.43 -3.76
N TYR A 108 5.58 -14.26 -3.98
CA TYR A 108 4.13 -14.00 -3.89
C TYR A 108 3.61 -13.33 -5.16
N PRO A 109 3.63 -14.01 -6.32
CA PRO A 109 3.30 -13.41 -7.62
C PRO A 109 1.86 -12.92 -7.68
N VAL A 110 0.97 -13.60 -6.96
CA VAL A 110 -0.45 -13.25 -6.78
C VAL A 110 -0.68 -11.84 -6.21
N ILE A 111 0.32 -11.16 -5.63
CA ILE A 111 0.20 -9.76 -5.19
C ILE A 111 0.03 -8.81 -6.38
N ILE A 112 0.77 -9.02 -7.48
CA ILE A 112 0.77 -8.14 -8.67
C ILE A 112 -0.18 -8.60 -9.79
N LEU A 113 -0.84 -9.75 -9.60
CA LEU A 113 -1.88 -10.22 -10.51
C LEU A 113 -3.18 -9.42 -10.36
N ASP A 114 -4.16 -9.74 -11.19
CA ASP A 114 -5.50 -9.14 -11.13
C ASP A 114 -6.02 -9.09 -9.67
N PRO A 115 -6.58 -7.94 -9.23
CA PRO A 115 -7.04 -7.74 -7.86
C PRO A 115 -7.99 -8.82 -7.33
N ARG A 116 -8.80 -9.41 -8.23
CA ARG A 116 -9.71 -10.51 -7.91
C ARG A 116 -8.97 -11.80 -7.62
N VAL A 117 -7.87 -12.05 -8.33
CA VAL A 117 -7.00 -13.21 -8.06
C VAL A 117 -6.29 -13.02 -6.72
N SER A 118 -5.72 -11.83 -6.47
CA SER A 118 -5.03 -11.53 -5.21
C SER A 118 -5.93 -11.69 -3.99
N ALA A 119 -7.18 -11.21 -4.07
CA ALA A 119 -8.15 -11.28 -2.97
C ALA A 119 -8.52 -12.71 -2.53
N ARG A 120 -8.17 -13.74 -3.32
CA ARG A 120 -8.34 -15.16 -2.95
C ARG A 120 -7.31 -15.62 -1.92
N TYR A 121 -6.15 -14.98 -1.90
CA TYR A 121 -4.99 -15.37 -1.12
C TYR A 121 -4.66 -14.35 -0.03
N PHE A 122 -5.02 -13.08 -0.22
CA PHE A 122 -4.68 -12.00 0.69
C PHE A 122 -5.88 -11.21 1.21
N ALA A 123 -5.83 -10.87 2.51
CA ALA A 123 -6.46 -9.67 3.03
C ALA A 123 -5.54 -8.49 2.75
N GLN A 124 -6.11 -7.37 2.30
CA GLN A 124 -5.36 -6.18 1.94
C GLN A 124 -5.78 -4.98 2.77
N ALA A 125 -4.80 -4.18 3.16
CA ALA A 125 -5.00 -2.90 3.80
C ALA A 125 -3.91 -1.91 3.39
N ILE A 126 -4.13 -0.63 3.69
CA ILE A 126 -3.12 0.42 3.61
C ILE A 126 -3.05 1.07 4.97
N ILE A 127 -1.84 1.39 5.43
CA ILE A 127 -1.64 2.29 6.55
C ILE A 127 -0.93 3.54 6.07
N THR A 128 -1.48 4.69 6.43
CA THR A 128 -1.04 6.00 5.94
C THR A 128 -0.71 6.92 7.10
N ASP A 129 0.38 7.68 6.98
CA ASP A 129 0.73 8.74 7.92
C ASP A 129 -0.21 9.94 7.78
N CYS A 130 -0.84 10.37 8.89
CA CYS A 130 -1.69 11.55 8.91
C CYS A 130 -0.81 12.78 9.20
N THR A 131 -0.65 13.65 8.21
CA THR A 131 0.32 14.76 8.11
C THR A 131 0.42 15.75 9.29
N GLU A 132 -0.47 15.71 10.28
CA GLU A 132 -0.48 16.66 11.40
C GLU A 132 -0.60 16.02 12.79
N SER A 133 -0.53 14.68 12.89
CA SER A 133 -0.78 14.00 14.15
C SER A 133 0.05 12.74 14.22
N LYS A 134 0.44 12.29 15.42
CA LYS A 134 1.00 10.95 15.62
C LYS A 134 -0.04 9.86 15.33
N LEU A 135 -0.91 10.04 14.35
CA LEU A 135 -2.02 9.17 14.03
C LEU A 135 -1.75 8.52 12.68
N LEU A 136 -2.16 7.27 12.58
CA LEU A 136 -2.10 6.46 11.38
C LEU A 136 -3.52 6.17 10.96
N ALA A 137 -3.84 6.44 9.69
CA ALA A 137 -5.09 5.96 9.10
C ALA A 137 -4.86 4.54 8.58
N PHE A 138 -5.56 3.57 9.16
CA PHE A 138 -5.54 2.18 8.71
C PHE A 138 -6.83 1.87 7.94
N GLU A 139 -6.68 1.47 6.68
CA GLU A 139 -7.77 1.30 5.74
C GLU A 139 -7.82 -0.12 5.21
N HIS A 140 -8.91 -0.82 5.49
CA HIS A 140 -9.17 -2.11 4.89
C HIS A 140 -9.67 -1.94 3.45
N LEU A 141 -9.06 -2.69 2.53
CA LEU A 141 -9.41 -2.65 1.13
C LEU A 141 -10.39 -3.77 0.76
N GLN A 142 -11.36 -3.43 -0.09
CA GLN A 142 -12.24 -4.39 -0.75
C GLN A 142 -12.37 -4.07 -2.24
N LEU A 143 -12.67 -5.09 -3.03
CA LEU A 143 -12.92 -4.92 -4.45
C LEU A 143 -14.21 -4.10 -4.68
N PRO A 144 -14.17 -3.08 -5.56
CA PRO A 144 -15.36 -2.30 -5.87
C PRO A 144 -16.38 -3.16 -6.60
N ARG A 145 -17.68 -2.90 -6.34
CA ARG A 145 -18.78 -3.61 -7.01
C ARG A 145 -19.00 -3.14 -8.45
N LYS A 146 -18.70 -1.87 -8.74
CA LYS A 146 -18.80 -1.21 -10.05
C LYS A 146 -17.76 -0.06 -10.08
N GLY A 147 -16.91 0.03 -11.10
CA GLY A 147 -15.99 1.17 -11.28
C GLY A 147 -14.57 0.82 -11.74
N HIS A 148 -13.80 1.87 -12.06
CA HIS A 148 -12.43 1.82 -12.61
C HIS A 148 -11.31 1.70 -11.55
N ALA A 149 -11.62 1.79 -10.27
CA ALA A 149 -10.64 1.65 -9.19
C ALA A 149 -10.31 0.16 -8.94
N ILE A 150 -9.06 -0.12 -8.56
CA ILE A 150 -8.57 -1.47 -8.24
C ILE A 150 -9.17 -1.96 -6.91
N TYR A 151 -9.18 -1.10 -5.89
CA TYR A 151 -9.78 -1.33 -4.58
C TYR A 151 -10.58 -0.10 -4.12
N SER A 152 -11.47 -0.31 -3.15
CA SER A 152 -12.20 0.73 -2.43
C SER A 152 -12.04 0.52 -0.92
N THR A 153 -12.08 1.60 -0.15
CA THR A 153 -12.03 1.53 1.32
C THR A 153 -13.31 0.92 1.85
N ALA A 154 -13.18 -0.15 2.62
CA ALA A 154 -14.30 -0.87 3.21
C ALA A 154 -14.55 -0.48 4.67
N HIS A 155 -13.46 -0.20 5.38
CA HIS A 155 -13.43 0.25 6.76
C HIS A 155 -12.16 1.07 6.97
N SER A 156 -12.22 2.07 7.84
CA SER A 156 -11.08 2.89 8.24
C SER A 156 -11.10 3.05 9.75
N GLU A 157 -9.94 2.94 10.38
CA GLU A 157 -9.72 3.25 11.79
C GLU A 157 -8.46 4.12 11.97
N ILE A 158 -8.45 4.91 13.03
CA ILE A 158 -7.32 5.76 13.39
C ILE A 158 -6.55 5.12 14.54
N ILE A 159 -5.24 4.95 14.36
CA ILE A 159 -4.34 4.35 15.34
C ILE A 159 -3.37 5.42 15.84
N ASP A 160 -3.23 5.57 17.15
CA ASP A 160 -2.21 6.45 17.72
C ASP A 160 -0.83 5.76 17.69
N ARG A 161 0.11 6.33 16.94
CA ARG A 161 1.50 5.91 16.80
C ARG A 161 2.25 5.91 18.13
N SER A 162 1.83 6.73 19.11
CA SER A 162 2.44 6.77 20.45
C SER A 162 2.15 5.52 21.29
N THR A 163 1.19 4.68 20.88
CA THR A 163 0.93 3.37 21.50
C THR A 163 2.06 2.36 21.31
N GLY A 164 3.02 2.68 20.42
CA GLY A 164 4.25 1.94 20.21
C GLY A 164 4.14 0.78 19.20
N PRO A 165 5.31 0.24 18.75
CA PRO A 165 5.37 -0.79 17.71
C PRO A 165 4.49 -2.02 18.00
N ALA A 166 4.60 -2.60 19.19
CA ALA A 166 3.83 -3.80 19.55
C ALA A 166 2.31 -3.59 19.43
N SER A 167 1.80 -2.43 19.85
CA SER A 167 0.37 -2.12 19.77
C SER A 167 -0.09 -1.92 18.32
N VAL A 168 0.67 -1.12 17.54
CA VAL A 168 0.39 -0.89 16.12
C VAL A 168 0.36 -2.20 15.36
N GLY A 169 1.41 -3.03 15.49
CA GLY A 169 1.48 -4.29 14.76
C GLY A 169 0.47 -5.31 15.24
N LYS A 170 0.06 -5.30 16.51
CA LYS A 170 -1.04 -6.14 17.00
C LYS A 170 -2.37 -5.73 16.36
N ILE A 171 -2.69 -4.44 16.32
CA ILE A 171 -3.90 -3.94 15.67
C ILE A 171 -3.91 -4.37 14.21
N VAL A 172 -2.84 -4.09 13.46
CA VAL A 172 -2.74 -4.46 12.03
C VAL A 172 -2.89 -5.98 11.84
N SER A 173 -2.16 -6.78 12.61
CA SER A 173 -2.16 -8.25 12.52
C SER A 173 -3.52 -8.87 12.86
N ASP A 174 -4.13 -8.48 13.98
CA ASP A 174 -5.40 -9.03 14.45
C ASP A 174 -6.57 -8.59 13.55
N ARG A 175 -6.56 -7.33 13.10
CA ARG A 175 -7.59 -6.79 12.21
C ARG A 175 -7.51 -7.41 10.83
N LEU A 176 -6.33 -7.58 10.25
CA LEU A 176 -6.19 -8.24 8.94
C LEU A 176 -6.57 -9.71 8.99
N HIS A 177 -6.22 -10.41 10.06
CA HIS A 177 -6.59 -11.82 10.22
C HIS A 177 -8.12 -12.02 10.25
N THR A 178 -8.81 -11.13 10.94
CA THR A 178 -10.28 -11.14 11.05
C THR A 178 -10.96 -10.58 9.80
N TRP A 179 -10.24 -9.77 9.01
CA TRP A 179 -10.72 -9.21 7.77
C TRP A 179 -10.77 -10.26 6.64
N ARG A 180 -11.98 -10.65 6.25
CA ARG A 180 -12.21 -11.42 5.03
C ARG A 180 -13.18 -10.70 4.11
N PRO A 181 -12.92 -10.66 2.79
CA PRO A 181 -13.93 -10.29 1.81
C PRO A 181 -15.22 -11.08 2.04
N LYS A 182 -16.38 -10.46 1.83
CA LYS A 182 -17.70 -11.08 2.06
C LYS A 182 -17.77 -12.48 1.43
N ARG A 183 -18.25 -13.49 2.18
CA ARG A 183 -18.28 -14.92 1.79
C ARG A 183 -18.82 -15.20 0.37
N GLY A 184 -19.84 -14.47 -0.08
CA GLY A 184 -20.43 -14.65 -1.42
C GLY A 184 -19.59 -14.12 -2.58
N PHE A 185 -18.55 -13.33 -2.30
CA PHE A 185 -17.67 -12.74 -3.32
C PHE A 185 -16.56 -13.72 -3.74
N LEU A 186 -15.95 -14.43 -2.78
CA LEU A 186 -14.97 -15.47 -3.07
C LEU A 186 -15.59 -16.66 -3.81
N ALA A 187 -16.81 -17.05 -3.46
CA ALA A 187 -17.54 -18.13 -4.14
C ALA A 187 -17.83 -17.84 -5.63
N ARG A 188 -17.99 -16.56 -6.01
CA ARG A 188 -18.20 -16.13 -7.41
C ARG A 188 -16.92 -15.98 -8.22
N LEU A 189 -15.75 -16.14 -7.59
CA LEU A 189 -14.44 -16.15 -8.25
C LEU A 189 -13.89 -17.57 -8.43
N VAL A 190 -14.63 -18.58 -7.97
CA VAL A 190 -14.29 -20.02 -8.03
C VAL A 190 -15.19 -20.79 -9.02
N GLY A 191 -16.24 -20.16 -9.55
CA GLY A 191 -17.03 -20.66 -10.67
C GLY A 191 -16.77 -19.82 -11.92
#